data_AF-A0A9D5PWF1-F1
#
_entry.id   AF-A0A9D5PWF1-F1
#
_cell.length_a   1.000
_cell.length_b   1.000
_cell.length_c   1.000
_cell.angle_alpha   90.00
_cell.angle_beta   90.00
_cell.angle_gamma   90.00
#
_symmetry.space_group_name_H-M   'P 1'
#
loop_
_entity.id
_entity.type
_entity.pdbx_description
1 polymer ?
#
loop_
_entity_poly.entity_id
_entity_poly.type
_entity_poly.pdbx_seq_one_letter_code
_entity_poly.pdbx_strand_id
1 'polypeptide(L)'
;MRYVGKWVFHSVGMMNDSDELVYLNAEEYLAAPMPYVDESDEEAVADEMKERRQMIGGQIAVCEDGKLYMLMPLPEGVSAEEVEAAVKAGHIQLYDGMMTDAPKAWEERDGALWLEVGEGMSEDGWVRLSDDNGLLDFMNTRYVKVE
;
A
#
# COMPACT_ATOMS: atom_id res chain seq x y z
N MET A 1 -18.86 -12.24 -4.00
CA MET A 1 -18.62 -11.06 -3.12
C MET A 1 -18.15 -9.91 -4.00
N ARG A 2 -18.80 -8.74 -3.94
CA ARG A 2 -18.57 -7.61 -4.87
C ARG A 2 -17.11 -7.11 -4.87
N TYR A 3 -16.44 -7.28 -3.75
CA TYR A 3 -15.07 -6.83 -3.52
C TYR A 3 -13.99 -7.87 -3.81
N VAL A 4 -14.30 -9.07 -4.32
CA VAL A 4 -13.20 -9.93 -4.79
C VAL A 4 -12.50 -9.25 -5.98
N GLY A 5 -11.17 -9.16 -5.90
CA GLY A 5 -10.35 -8.51 -6.93
C GLY A 5 -9.03 -7.96 -6.42
N LYS A 6 -8.30 -7.31 -7.32
CA LYS A 6 -7.01 -6.67 -7.04
C LYS A 6 -7.04 -5.18 -7.35
N TRP A 7 -6.43 -4.41 -6.47
CA TRP A 7 -6.29 -2.96 -6.55
C TRP A 7 -4.82 -2.59 -6.52
N VAL A 8 -4.37 -1.81 -7.50
CA VAL A 8 -2.99 -1.34 -7.62
C VAL A 8 -2.91 0.16 -7.41
N PHE A 9 -1.73 0.64 -7.03
CA PHE A 9 -1.48 2.07 -6.85
C PHE A 9 -1.98 2.89 -8.05
N HIS A 10 -2.73 3.95 -7.75
CA HIS A 10 -3.15 4.96 -8.71
C HIS A 10 -2.45 6.29 -8.41
N SER A 11 -2.58 6.76 -7.17
CA SER A 11 -2.03 8.06 -6.76
C SER A 11 -1.92 8.16 -5.23
N VAL A 12 -1.03 9.03 -4.74
CA VAL A 12 -0.89 9.34 -3.32
C VAL A 12 -1.19 10.82 -3.05
N GLY A 13 -1.93 11.07 -1.98
CA GLY A 13 -2.26 12.40 -1.49
C GLY A 13 -1.08 13.00 -0.73
N MET A 14 -0.68 14.21 -1.15
CA MET A 14 0.34 15.03 -0.49
C MET A 14 -0.17 16.46 -0.31
N MET A 15 0.30 17.14 0.73
CA MET A 15 0.03 18.56 0.93
C MET A 15 1.02 19.35 0.08
N ASN A 16 0.52 20.29 -0.75
CA ASN A 16 1.36 21.24 -1.47
C ASN A 16 1.74 22.44 -0.58
N ASP A 17 2.56 23.36 -1.11
CA ASP A 17 3.01 24.57 -0.40
C ASP A 17 1.88 25.54 0.01
N SER A 18 0.67 25.34 -0.52
CA SER A 18 -0.53 26.12 -0.20
C SER A 18 -1.46 25.41 0.79
N ASP A 19 -0.99 24.35 1.45
CA ASP A 19 -1.78 23.49 2.34
C ASP A 19 -3.00 22.85 1.65
N GLU A 20 -2.92 22.58 0.35
CA GLU A 20 -3.95 21.87 -0.40
C GLU A 20 -3.53 20.42 -0.64
N LEU A 21 -4.50 19.49 -0.47
CA LEU A 21 -4.31 18.09 -0.80
C LEU A 21 -4.29 17.91 -2.33
N VAL A 22 -3.14 17.51 -2.87
CA VAL A 22 -2.97 17.13 -4.27
C VAL A 22 -2.66 15.65 -4.38
N TYR A 23 -3.17 15.01 -5.43
CA TYR A 23 -2.89 13.59 -5.70
C TYR A 23 -1.86 13.47 -6.81
N LEU A 24 -0.75 12.81 -6.49
CA LEU A 24 0.35 12.57 -7.41
C LEU A 24 0.29 11.14 -7.93
N ASN A 25 0.38 10.96 -9.24
CA ASN A 25 0.60 9.65 -9.83
C ASN A 25 2.03 9.14 -9.53
N ALA A 26 2.38 7.95 -10.01
CA ALA A 26 3.67 7.33 -9.72
C ALA A 26 4.88 8.17 -10.18
N GLU A 27 4.83 8.75 -11.39
CA GLU A 27 5.91 9.57 -11.93
C GLU A 27 6.03 10.89 -11.16
N GLU A 28 4.89 11.54 -10.90
CA GLU A 28 4.83 12.79 -10.14
C GLU A 28 5.34 12.61 -8.71
N TYR A 29 4.98 11.50 -8.05
CA TYR A 29 5.42 11.21 -6.68
C TYR A 29 6.91 10.92 -6.59
N LEU A 30 7.47 10.21 -7.57
CA LEU A 30 8.92 9.97 -7.64
C LEU A 30 9.73 11.24 -7.92
N ALA A 31 9.11 12.25 -8.55
CA ALA A 31 9.72 13.54 -8.84
C ALA A 31 9.44 14.61 -7.77
N ALA A 32 8.56 14.33 -6.79
CA ALA A 32 8.17 15.28 -5.77
C ALA A 32 9.31 15.56 -4.78
N PRO A 33 9.39 16.76 -4.18
CA PRO A 33 10.37 17.08 -3.14
C PRO A 33 10.38 16.08 -1.98
N MET A 34 11.50 15.97 -1.27
CA MET A 34 11.66 15.08 -0.11
C MET A 34 11.80 15.90 1.17
N PRO A 35 10.69 16.43 1.73
CA PRO A 35 10.76 17.47 2.77
C PRO A 35 11.43 17.02 4.09
N TYR A 36 11.54 15.71 4.31
CA TYR A 36 12.13 15.12 5.52
C TYR A 36 13.53 14.54 5.30
N VAL A 37 14.08 14.68 4.08
CA VAL A 37 15.37 14.13 3.68
C VAL A 37 16.32 15.28 3.35
N ASP A 38 17.58 15.15 3.77
CA ASP A 38 18.63 16.03 3.24
C ASP A 38 18.94 15.60 1.80
N GLU A 39 18.43 16.33 0.81
CA GLU A 39 18.61 15.99 -0.60
C GLU A 39 20.08 16.09 -1.07
N SER A 40 20.99 16.60 -0.24
CA SER A 40 22.43 16.57 -0.52
C SER A 40 23.11 15.27 -0.08
N ASP A 41 22.43 14.45 0.72
CA ASP A 41 22.89 13.12 1.15
C ASP A 41 22.38 12.05 0.16
N GLU A 42 23.29 11.53 -0.66
CA GLU A 42 22.97 10.52 -1.68
C GLU A 42 22.40 9.22 -1.09
N GLU A 43 22.81 8.83 0.13
CA GLU A 43 22.32 7.61 0.78
C GLU A 43 20.89 7.81 1.28
N ALA A 44 20.62 8.95 1.92
CA ALA A 44 19.28 9.29 2.41
C ALA A 44 18.26 9.43 1.25
N VAL A 45 18.68 10.02 0.12
CA VAL A 45 17.85 10.11 -1.09
C VAL A 45 17.58 8.71 -1.68
N ALA A 46 18.57 7.83 -1.71
CA ALA A 46 18.40 6.48 -2.22
C ALA A 46 17.42 5.65 -1.37
N ASP A 47 17.50 5.77 -0.05
CA ASP A 47 16.60 5.09 0.88
C ASP A 47 15.14 5.59 0.75
N GLU A 48 14.91 6.90 0.72
CA GLU A 48 13.58 7.47 0.48
C GLU A 48 13.02 7.02 -0.88
N MET A 49 13.83 7.03 -1.94
CA MET A 49 13.40 6.57 -3.26
C MET A 49 13.02 5.09 -3.26
N LYS A 50 13.71 4.26 -2.49
CA LYS A 50 13.37 2.84 -2.31
C LYS A 50 12.02 2.68 -1.62
N GLU A 51 11.75 3.46 -0.57
CA GLU A 51 10.45 3.46 0.12
C GLU A 51 9.31 3.92 -0.79
N ARG A 52 9.52 5.01 -1.55
CA ARG A 52 8.52 5.50 -2.53
C ARG A 52 8.20 4.46 -3.59
N ARG A 53 9.22 3.76 -4.13
CA ARG A 53 9.01 2.66 -5.09
C ARG A 53 8.25 1.49 -4.48
N GLN A 54 8.54 1.15 -3.22
CA GLN A 54 7.82 0.12 -2.51
C GLN A 54 6.34 0.48 -2.33
N MET A 55 6.04 1.74 -1.98
CA MET A 55 4.67 2.24 -1.87
C MET A 55 3.93 2.18 -3.22
N ILE A 56 4.55 2.66 -4.30
CA ILE A 56 3.96 2.64 -5.65
C ILE A 56 3.72 1.21 -6.14
N GLY A 57 4.60 0.27 -5.80
CA GLY A 57 4.42 -1.14 -6.15
C GLY A 57 3.38 -1.86 -5.28
N GLY A 58 2.85 -1.21 -4.24
CA GLY A 58 1.89 -1.80 -3.31
C GLY A 58 0.54 -2.13 -3.94
N GLN A 59 -0.09 -3.20 -3.44
CA GLN A 59 -1.41 -3.65 -3.90
C GLN A 59 -2.32 -4.03 -2.72
N ILE A 60 -3.62 -3.97 -2.97
CA ILE A 60 -4.65 -4.52 -2.07
C ILE A 60 -5.34 -5.66 -2.81
N ALA A 61 -5.40 -6.84 -2.20
CA ALA A 61 -6.07 -7.99 -2.76
C ALA A 61 -7.16 -8.49 -1.79
N VAL A 62 -8.39 -8.56 -2.27
CA VAL A 62 -9.49 -9.22 -1.56
C VAL A 62 -9.77 -10.53 -2.27
N CYS A 63 -9.56 -11.63 -1.56
CA CYS A 63 -9.47 -12.95 -2.14
C CYS A 63 -10.74 -13.78 -1.89
N GLU A 64 -10.93 -14.85 -2.67
CA GLU A 64 -12.08 -15.76 -2.52
C GLU A 64 -12.11 -16.51 -1.19
N ASP A 65 -10.97 -16.57 -0.48
CA ASP A 65 -10.86 -17.10 0.88
C ASP A 65 -11.48 -16.19 1.96
N GLY A 66 -12.03 -15.03 1.55
CA GLY A 66 -12.65 -14.06 2.44
C GLY A 66 -11.67 -13.16 3.16
N LYS A 67 -10.38 -13.16 2.78
CA LYS A 67 -9.35 -12.33 3.41
C LYS A 67 -8.92 -11.16 2.53
N LEU A 68 -8.41 -10.12 3.19
CA LEU A 68 -7.76 -9.00 2.54
C LEU A 68 -6.25 -9.03 2.82
N TYR A 69 -5.44 -8.91 1.78
CA TYR A 69 -3.99 -8.85 1.83
C TYR A 69 -3.50 -7.48 1.39
N MET A 70 -2.63 -6.89 2.21
CA MET A 70 -1.83 -5.72 1.84
C MET A 70 -0.52 -6.25 1.28
N LEU A 71 -0.27 -6.05 -0.01
CA LEU A 71 0.86 -6.64 -0.73
C LEU A 71 1.91 -5.58 -1.00
N MET A 72 3.16 -5.89 -0.70
CA MET A 72 4.32 -5.04 -0.97
C MET A 72 5.27 -5.76 -1.93
N PRO A 73 5.87 -5.06 -2.91
CA PRO A 73 6.86 -5.68 -3.77
C PRO A 73 8.07 -6.12 -2.95
N LEU A 74 8.73 -7.17 -3.42
CA LEU A 74 10.02 -7.58 -2.87
C LEU A 74 11.04 -6.43 -3.05
N PRO A 75 11.94 -6.20 -2.08
CA PRO A 75 12.96 -5.17 -2.23
C PRO A 75 13.84 -5.43 -3.45
N GLU A 76 14.22 -4.36 -4.16
CA GLU A 76 15.12 -4.47 -5.30
C GLU A 76 16.48 -5.06 -4.88
N GLY A 77 17.06 -5.88 -5.74
CA GLY A 77 18.38 -6.48 -5.53
C GLY A 77 18.41 -7.72 -4.64
N VAL A 78 17.28 -8.16 -4.08
CA VAL A 78 17.20 -9.40 -3.30
C VAL A 78 17.03 -10.61 -4.22
N SER A 79 17.88 -11.62 -4.04
CA SER A 79 17.82 -12.86 -4.83
C SER A 79 16.68 -13.78 -4.40
N ALA A 80 16.25 -14.68 -5.30
CA ALA A 80 15.23 -15.68 -4.99
C ALA A 80 15.66 -16.61 -3.82
N GLU A 81 16.95 -16.93 -3.72
CA GLU A 81 17.49 -17.75 -2.64
C GLU A 81 17.37 -17.04 -1.27
N GLU A 82 17.65 -15.74 -1.22
CA GLU A 82 17.48 -14.93 0.01
C GLU A 82 16.01 -14.82 0.41
N VAL A 83 15.11 -14.61 -0.56
CA VAL A 83 13.66 -14.61 -0.32
C VAL A 83 13.19 -15.96 0.23
N GLU A 84 13.60 -17.07 -0.39
CA GLU A 84 13.21 -18.41 0.05
C GLU A 84 13.74 -18.71 1.46
N ALA A 85 14.99 -18.30 1.76
CA ALA A 85 15.56 -18.43 3.09
C ALA A 85 14.77 -17.64 4.15
N ALA A 86 14.39 -16.40 3.83
CA ALA A 86 13.59 -15.55 4.72
C ALA A 86 12.18 -16.13 4.97
N VAL A 87 11.53 -16.68 3.94
CA VAL A 87 10.23 -17.37 4.07
C VAL A 87 10.35 -18.61 4.94
N LYS A 88 11.37 -19.46 4.69
CA LYS A 88 11.61 -20.68 5.49
C LYS A 88 11.89 -20.38 6.96
N ALA A 89 12.59 -19.28 7.22
CA ALA A 89 12.86 -18.80 8.57
C ALA A 89 11.64 -18.12 9.23
N GLY A 90 10.56 -17.87 8.48
CA GLY A 90 9.36 -17.18 8.95
C GLY A 90 9.54 -15.68 9.16
N HIS A 91 10.56 -15.07 8.55
CA HIS A 91 10.81 -13.62 8.64
C HIS A 91 9.86 -12.80 7.77
N ILE A 92 9.40 -13.38 6.66
CA ILE A 92 8.44 -12.76 5.75
C ILE A 92 7.37 -13.77 5.36
N GLN A 93 6.19 -13.28 4.97
CA GLN A 93 5.16 -14.07 4.33
C GLN A 93 4.98 -13.59 2.89
N LEU A 94 4.70 -14.52 1.98
CA LEU A 94 4.43 -14.21 0.59
C LEU A 94 3.00 -14.58 0.21
N TYR A 95 2.37 -13.72 -0.58
CA TYR A 95 1.14 -13.99 -1.30
C TYR A 95 1.29 -13.48 -2.73
N ASP A 96 1.03 -14.34 -3.72
CA ASP A 96 1.18 -14.03 -5.14
C ASP A 96 2.56 -13.43 -5.52
N GLY A 97 3.62 -13.94 -4.89
CA GLY A 97 4.99 -13.47 -5.12
C GLY A 97 5.35 -12.13 -4.47
N MET A 98 4.42 -11.52 -3.72
CA MET A 98 4.61 -10.25 -3.01
C MET A 98 4.68 -10.48 -1.50
N MET A 99 5.38 -9.60 -0.78
CA MET A 99 5.42 -9.64 0.68
C MET A 99 4.08 -9.19 1.26
N THR A 100 3.69 -9.81 2.37
CA THR A 100 2.50 -9.41 3.10
C THR A 100 2.67 -9.71 4.59
N ASP A 101 1.92 -8.99 5.42
CA ASP A 101 1.73 -9.32 6.82
C ASP A 101 0.57 -10.33 6.97
N ALA A 102 0.13 -10.56 8.20
CA ALA A 102 -1.06 -11.36 8.43
C ALA A 102 -2.28 -10.79 7.67
N PRO A 103 -3.09 -11.65 7.02
CA PRO A 103 -4.28 -11.22 6.33
C PRO A 103 -5.25 -10.53 7.30
N LYS A 104 -5.93 -9.51 6.81
CA LYS A 104 -6.87 -8.71 7.58
C LYS A 104 -8.30 -9.18 7.32
N ALA A 105 -9.13 -9.08 8.35
CA ALA A 105 -10.57 -9.22 8.19
C ALA A 105 -11.13 -8.01 7.44
N TRP A 106 -12.16 -8.25 6.62
CA TRP A 106 -12.88 -7.20 5.93
C TRP A 106 -14.37 -7.52 5.91
N GLU A 107 -15.21 -6.50 5.77
CA GLU A 107 -16.63 -6.68 5.53
C GLU A 107 -17.23 -5.56 4.68
N GLU A 108 -18.40 -5.83 4.12
CA GLU A 108 -19.19 -4.84 3.38
C GLU A 108 -20.24 -4.24 4.32
N ARG A 109 -20.16 -2.94 4.59
CA ARG A 109 -21.20 -2.19 5.32
C ARG A 109 -21.70 -1.06 4.42
N ASP A 110 -23.01 -1.01 4.19
CA ASP A 110 -23.68 0.02 3.38
C ASP A 110 -23.06 0.22 1.99
N GLY A 111 -22.60 -0.86 1.36
CA GLY A 111 -21.97 -0.84 0.04
C GLY A 111 -20.57 -0.23 0.01
N ALA A 112 -19.88 -0.20 1.15
CA ALA A 112 -18.47 0.18 1.28
C ALA A 112 -17.63 -0.96 1.87
N LEU A 113 -16.35 -1.02 1.50
CA LEU A 113 -15.37 -1.95 2.04
C LEU A 113 -14.85 -1.41 3.39
N TRP A 114 -14.96 -2.23 4.44
CA TRP A 114 -14.41 -1.92 5.76
C TRP A 114 -13.31 -2.91 6.09
N LEU A 115 -12.20 -2.39 6.60
CA LEU A 115 -11.00 -3.14 6.94
C LEU A 115 -10.78 -3.13 8.44
N GLU A 116 -10.54 -4.29 9.03
CA GLU A 116 -10.09 -4.39 10.41
C GLU A 116 -8.68 -3.81 10.52
N VAL A 117 -8.52 -2.86 11.42
CA VAL A 117 -7.25 -2.23 11.77
C VAL A 117 -6.94 -2.45 13.24
N GLY A 118 -5.66 -2.42 13.61
CA GLY A 118 -5.26 -2.59 15.01
C GLY A 118 -5.76 -1.46 15.91
N GLU A 119 -5.78 -1.74 17.23
CA GLU A 119 -6.12 -0.75 18.25
C GLU A 119 -5.27 0.53 18.08
N GLY A 120 -5.94 1.70 18.06
CA GLY A 120 -5.30 3.01 17.90
C GLY A 120 -5.44 3.66 16.52
N MET A 121 -5.88 2.92 15.49
CA MET A 121 -6.22 3.50 14.18
C MET A 121 -7.69 3.90 14.03
N SER A 122 -8.58 3.32 14.83
CA SER A 122 -10.01 3.65 14.88
C SER A 122 -10.60 3.29 16.26
N GLU A 123 -11.72 3.92 16.62
CA GLU A 123 -12.40 3.67 17.90
C GLU A 123 -13.04 2.29 17.97
N ASP A 124 -13.55 1.77 16.85
CA ASP A 124 -14.23 0.47 16.75
C ASP A 124 -13.35 -0.64 16.15
N GLY A 125 -12.10 -0.33 15.79
CA GLY A 125 -11.18 -1.28 15.15
C GLY A 125 -11.39 -1.44 13.64
N TRP A 126 -12.23 -0.62 13.01
CA TRP A 126 -12.48 -0.68 11.58
C TRP A 126 -12.25 0.66 10.88
N VAL A 127 -11.66 0.59 9.68
CA VAL A 127 -11.52 1.74 8.79
C VAL A 127 -12.30 1.47 7.52
N ARG A 128 -13.15 2.43 7.16
CA ARG A 128 -13.81 2.44 5.86
C ARG A 128 -12.80 2.80 4.79
N LEU A 129 -12.67 1.98 3.76
CA LEU A 129 -11.96 2.35 2.54
C LEU A 129 -12.96 3.08 1.66
N SER A 130 -12.75 4.38 1.43
CA SER A 130 -13.67 5.17 0.61
C SER A 130 -13.53 4.81 -0.86
N ASP A 131 -14.61 4.97 -1.61
CA ASP A 131 -14.61 4.96 -3.06
C ASP A 131 -14.79 6.41 -3.50
N ASP A 132 -13.70 7.05 -3.95
CA ASP A 132 -13.77 8.38 -4.58
C ASP A 132 -13.62 8.21 -6.09
N ASN A 133 -14.71 8.42 -6.83
CA ASN A 133 -14.77 8.30 -8.28
C ASN A 133 -14.30 6.95 -8.85
N GLY A 134 -14.56 5.83 -8.16
CA GLY A 134 -14.15 4.49 -8.58
C GLY A 134 -12.77 4.08 -8.07
N LEU A 135 -12.11 4.91 -7.27
CA LEU A 135 -10.81 4.63 -6.66
C LEU A 135 -10.98 4.28 -5.20
N LEU A 136 -10.39 3.14 -4.81
CA LEU A 136 -10.34 2.71 -3.43
C LEU A 136 -9.29 3.56 -2.70
N ASP A 137 -9.71 4.34 -1.70
CA ASP A 137 -8.83 5.19 -0.91
C ASP A 137 -8.56 4.51 0.45
N PHE A 138 -7.29 4.35 0.79
CA PHE A 138 -6.83 3.84 2.06
C PHE A 138 -5.71 4.74 2.59
N MET A 139 -5.96 5.34 3.75
CA MET A 139 -5.13 6.40 4.33
C MET A 139 -5.03 7.61 3.39
N ASN A 140 -3.90 7.78 2.70
CA ASN A 140 -3.68 8.81 1.70
C ASN A 140 -3.40 8.23 0.31
N THR A 141 -3.53 6.92 0.12
CA THR A 141 -3.22 6.26 -1.15
C THR A 141 -4.49 5.77 -1.82
N ARG A 142 -4.65 6.15 -3.09
CA ARG A 142 -5.72 5.69 -3.96
C ARG A 142 -5.26 4.54 -4.81
N TYR A 143 -6.15 3.58 -5.00
CA TYR A 143 -5.92 2.39 -5.78
C TYR A 143 -7.02 2.21 -6.82
N VAL A 144 -6.63 1.73 -8.00
CA VAL A 144 -7.55 1.39 -9.09
C VAL A 144 -7.69 -0.12 -9.20
N LYS A 145 -8.91 -0.61 -9.44
CA LYS A 145 -9.16 -2.03 -9.65
C LYS A 145 -8.61 -2.46 -11.01
N VAL A 146 -7.85 -3.56 -11.06
CA VAL A 146 -7.25 -4.09 -12.30
C VAL A 146 -7.85 -5.41 -12.78
N GLU A 147 -8.47 -6.17 -11.88
CA GLU A 147 -9.18 -7.43 -12.15
C GLU A 147 -10.35 -7.60 -11.18
#